data_AF-A0A379IK49-F1
#
_entry.id   AF-A0A379IK49-F1
#
_cell.length_a   1.000
_cell.length_b   1.000
_cell.length_c   1.000
_cell.angle_alpha   90.00
_cell.angle_beta   90.00
_cell.angle_gamma   90.00
#
_symmetry.space_group_name_H-M   'P 1'
#
loop_
_entity.id
_entity.type
_entity.pdbx_description
1 polymer ?
#
loop_
_entity_poly.entity_id
_entity_poly.type
_entity_poly.pdbx_seq_one_letter_code
_entity_poly.pdbx_strand_id
1 'polypeptide(L)'
;MHAEANRALHACAAFTGDVLIVESETDDHVPHATIMSYRAACRQTHSLTHRIIDDGDHSLSDPVSHQTYTSILVDWITEMVVGERLTIIQAR
;
A
#
# COMPACT_ATOMS: atom_id res chain seq x y z
N MET A 1 6.89 15.77 17.32
CA MET A 1 5.77 14.92 16.84
C MET A 1 5.06 15.72 15.75
N HIS A 2 5.21 15.35 14.48
CA HIS A 2 4.75 16.13 13.32
C HIS A 2 3.22 16.09 13.21
N ALA A 3 2.57 17.26 13.23
CA ALA A 3 1.10 17.36 13.14
C ALA A 3 0.52 16.73 11.86
N GLU A 4 1.28 16.72 10.76
CA GLU A 4 0.88 16.11 9.49
C GLU A 4 0.76 14.58 9.58
N ALA A 5 1.69 13.91 10.27
CA ALA A 5 1.63 12.47 10.49
C ALA A 5 0.34 12.08 11.22
N ASN A 6 -0.07 12.88 12.21
CA ASN A 6 -1.31 12.62 12.94
C ASN A 6 -2.54 12.75 12.02
N ARG A 7 -2.57 13.76 11.15
CA ARG A 7 -3.66 13.94 10.18
C ARG A 7 -3.73 12.78 9.18
N ALA A 8 -2.59 12.32 8.67
CA ALA A 8 -2.53 11.23 7.72
C ALA A 8 -2.98 9.90 8.35
N LEU A 9 -2.53 9.59 9.58
CA LEU A 9 -2.99 8.42 10.32
C LEU A 9 -4.50 8.48 10.63
N HIS A 10 -5.04 9.66 10.94
CA HIS A 10 -6.48 9.85 11.10
C HIS A 10 -7.26 9.57 9.80
N ALA A 11 -6.74 10.01 8.65
CA ALA A 11 -7.35 9.71 7.36
C ALA A 11 -7.33 8.20 7.07
N CYS A 12 -6.20 7.53 7.30
CA CYS A 12 -6.08 6.07 7.19
C CYS A 12 -7.07 5.33 8.10
N ALA A 13 -7.29 5.83 9.32
CA ALA A 13 -8.25 5.24 10.25
C ALA A 13 -9.72 5.38 9.84
N ALA A 14 -10.03 6.35 8.99
CA ALA A 14 -11.37 6.56 8.44
C ALA A 14 -11.56 5.98 7.03
N PHE A 15 -10.49 5.54 6.38
CA PHE A 15 -10.56 4.99 5.03
C PHE A 15 -11.13 3.58 5.04
N THR A 16 -12.12 3.34 4.18
CA THR A 16 -12.87 2.07 4.12
C THR A 16 -12.66 1.28 2.84
N GLY A 17 -11.91 1.82 1.88
CA GLY A 17 -11.59 1.12 0.63
C GLY A 17 -10.46 0.09 0.80
N ASP A 18 -9.98 -0.41 -0.34
CA ASP A 18 -8.83 -1.30 -0.41
C ASP A 18 -7.51 -0.52 -0.39
N VAL A 19 -6.53 -1.01 0.38
CA VAL A 19 -5.24 -0.34 0.57
C VAL A 19 -4.10 -1.25 0.13
N LEU A 20 -3.21 -0.72 -0.72
CA LEU A 20 -1.91 -1.29 -1.02
C LEU A 20 -0.81 -0.45 -0.36
N ILE A 21 0.05 -1.10 0.41
CA ILE A 21 1.27 -0.54 0.97
C ILE A 21 2.45 -1.28 0.33
N VAL A 22 3.33 -0.54 -0.35
CA VAL A 22 4.59 -1.08 -0.86
C VAL A 22 5.73 -0.38 -0.14
N GLU A 23 6.62 -1.16 0.44
CA GLU A 23 7.80 -0.72 1.17
C GLU A 23 9.05 -1.21 0.44
N SER A 24 10.12 -0.41 0.42
CA SER A 24 11.43 -0.88 -0.01
C SER A 24 12.25 -1.25 1.22
N GLU A 25 12.94 -2.39 1.18
CA GLU A 25 13.66 -2.93 2.34
C GLU A 25 14.79 -1.99 2.81
N THR A 26 15.43 -1.29 1.88
CA THR A 26 16.57 -0.39 2.15
C THR A 26 16.19 1.09 2.09
N ASP A 27 14.96 1.42 2.48
CA ASP A 27 14.49 2.80 2.52
C ASP A 27 15.02 3.58 3.74
N ASP A 28 16.07 4.36 3.53
CA ASP A 28 16.65 5.26 4.55
C ASP A 28 15.83 6.56 4.75
N HIS A 29 14.85 6.85 3.88
CA HIS A 29 14.05 8.06 3.93
C HIS A 29 12.74 7.87 4.71
N VAL A 30 12.07 6.74 4.49
CA VAL A 30 10.83 6.36 5.17
C VAL A 30 11.09 5.09 5.99
N PRO A 31 11.35 5.21 7.30
CA PRO A 31 11.65 4.05 8.13
C PRO A 31 10.48 3.05 8.17
N HIS A 32 10.81 1.75 8.25
CA HIS A 32 9.85 0.66 8.45
C HIS A 32 8.81 0.95 9.55
N ALA A 33 9.24 1.55 10.67
CA ALA A 33 8.34 1.91 11.77
C ALA A 33 7.23 2.90 11.36
N THR A 34 7.50 3.78 10.41
CA THR A 34 6.51 4.69 9.82
C THR A 34 5.48 3.89 9.04
N ILE A 35 5.92 2.97 8.17
CA ILE A 35 5.03 2.08 7.40
C ILE A 35 4.13 1.26 8.33
N MET A 36 4.69 0.70 9.40
CA MET A 36 3.92 -0.04 10.40
C MET A 36 2.87 0.82 11.11
N SER A 37 3.17 2.10 11.35
CA SER A 37 2.22 3.03 11.95
C SER A 37 1.02 3.29 11.03
N TYR A 38 1.26 3.47 9.72
CA TYR A 38 0.21 3.62 8.72
C TYR A 38 -0.63 2.34 8.58
N ARG A 39 0.02 1.18 8.52
CA ARG A 39 -0.65 -0.11 8.48
C ARG A 39 -1.56 -0.32 9.70
N ALA A 40 -1.10 0.04 10.90
CA ALA A 40 -1.89 -0.05 12.12
C ALA A 40 -3.04 0.97 12.17
N ALA A 41 -2.91 2.10 11.47
CA ALA A 41 -3.97 3.10 11.39
C ALA A 41 -5.13 2.65 10.50
N CYS A 42 -4.88 1.89 9.42
CA CYS A 42 -5.88 1.33 8.52
C CYS A 42 -6.75 0.25 9.20
N ARG A 43 -7.70 0.66 10.05
CA ARG A 43 -8.55 -0.26 10.84
C ARG A 43 -9.90 -0.58 10.20
N GLN A 44 -10.37 0.26 9.28
CA GLN A 44 -11.71 0.15 8.68
C GLN A 44 -11.68 -0.23 7.20
N THR A 45 -10.50 -0.49 6.66
CA THR A 45 -10.27 -0.81 5.26
C THR A 45 -10.90 -2.15 4.90
N HIS A 46 -11.49 -2.23 3.71
CA HIS A 46 -12.07 -3.47 3.19
C HIS A 46 -11.00 -4.57 3.03
N SER A 47 -9.85 -4.22 2.47
CA SER A 47 -8.66 -5.08 2.42
C SER A 47 -7.38 -4.27 2.61
N LEU A 48 -6.33 -4.93 3.08
CA LEU A 48 -5.00 -4.34 3.20
C LEU A 48 -3.94 -5.32 2.70
N THR A 49 -3.25 -4.92 1.64
CA THR A 49 -2.13 -5.64 1.04
C THR A 49 -0.83 -4.91 1.38
N HIS A 50 0.12 -5.61 2.00
CA HIS A 50 1.48 -5.09 2.24
C HIS A 50 2.49 -5.94 1.46
N ARG A 51 3.41 -5.28 0.76
CA ARG A 51 4.50 -5.87 -0.01
C ARG A 51 5.80 -5.16 0.34
N ILE A 52 6.90 -5.93 0.36
CA ILE A 52 8.25 -5.42 0.53
C ILE A 52 9.00 -5.73 -0.76
N ILE A 53 9.72 -4.75 -1.29
CA ILE A 53 10.64 -4.90 -2.41
C ILE A 53 12.04 -5.04 -1.83
N ASP A 54 12.61 -6.23 -1.96
CA ASP A 54 13.96 -6.56 -1.52
C ASP A 54 14.99 -5.73 -2.31
N ASP A 55 16.07 -5.29 -1.64
CA ASP A 55 17.18 -4.52 -2.22
C ASP A 55 16.79 -3.23 -3.00
N GLY A 56 15.55 -2.77 -2.89
CA GLY A 56 15.11 -1.50 -3.47
C GLY A 56 15.56 -0.32 -2.60
N ASP A 57 16.14 0.72 -3.20
CA ASP A 57 16.31 2.03 -2.57
C ASP A 57 14.98 2.81 -2.61
N HIS A 58 14.88 3.90 -1.83
CA HIS A 58 13.66 4.72 -1.74
C HIS A 58 13.13 5.20 -3.11
N SER A 59 14.04 5.46 -4.05
CA SER A 59 13.69 5.95 -5.39
C SER A 59 13.36 4.81 -6.36
N LEU A 60 13.50 3.54 -5.95
CA LEU A 60 13.41 2.38 -6.84
C LEU A 60 14.27 2.59 -8.10
N SER A 61 15.47 3.15 -7.90
CA SER A 61 16.34 3.67 -8.95
C SER A 61 16.86 2.57 -9.86
N ASP A 62 16.98 1.35 -9.33
CA ASP A 62 17.36 0.18 -10.11
C ASP A 62 16.19 -0.29 -11.00
N PRO A 63 16.44 -0.58 -12.30
CA PRO A 63 15.40 -1.03 -13.22
C PRO A 63 14.63 -2.27 -12.76
N VAL A 64 15.25 -3.18 -12.00
CA VAL A 64 14.60 -4.39 -11.46
C VAL A 64 13.58 -4.01 -10.39
N SER A 65 13.96 -3.12 -9.47
CA SER A 65 13.09 -2.60 -8.42
C SER A 65 11.92 -1.79 -9.00
N HIS A 66 12.19 -0.97 -10.02
CA HIS A 66 11.15 -0.21 -10.72
C HIS A 66 10.15 -1.10 -11.47
N GLN A 67 10.64 -2.14 -12.14
CA GLN A 67 9.79 -3.13 -12.81
C GLN A 67 8.96 -3.92 -11.79
N THR A 68 9.56 -4.31 -10.67
CA THR A 68 8.89 -5.06 -9.59
C THR A 68 7.74 -4.23 -9.00
N TYR A 69 7.98 -2.96 -8.69
CA TYR A 69 6.95 -2.04 -8.23
C TYR A 69 5.81 -1.90 -9.25
N THR A 70 6.15 -1.73 -10.52
CA THR A 70 5.16 -1.61 -11.61
C THR A 70 4.29 -2.85 -11.70
N SER A 71 4.90 -4.04 -11.63
CA SER A 71 4.17 -5.31 -11.64
C SER A 71 3.24 -5.45 -10.44
N ILE A 72 3.74 -5.18 -9.22
CA ILE A 72 2.93 -5.21 -8.00
C ILE A 72 1.69 -4.30 -8.13
N LEU A 73 1.88 -3.09 -8.65
CA LEU A 73 0.80 -2.12 -8.81
C LEU A 73 -0.24 -2.58 -9.85
N VAL A 74 0.21 -3.02 -11.01
CA VAL A 74 -0.67 -3.48 -12.10
C VAL A 74 -1.45 -4.72 -11.67
N ASP A 75 -0.78 -5.67 -11.03
CA ASP A 75 -1.41 -6.91 -10.57
C ASP A 75 -2.48 -6.61 -9.51
N TRP A 76 -2.16 -5.75 -8.53
CA TRP A 76 -3.12 -5.38 -7.48
C TRP A 76 -4.33 -4.63 -8.05
N ILE A 77 -4.12 -3.65 -8.93
CA ILE A 77 -5.25 -2.92 -9.56
C ILE A 77 -6.11 -3.89 -10.37
N THR A 78 -5.50 -4.82 -11.10
CA THR A 78 -6.21 -5.83 -11.88
C THR A 78 -7.06 -6.71 -10.96
N GLU A 79 -6.51 -7.14 -9.83
CA GLU A 79 -7.23 -7.92 -8.82
C GLU A 79 -8.43 -7.13 -8.26
N MET A 80 -8.24 -5.87 -7.89
CA MET A 80 -9.34 -5.06 -7.33
C MET A 80 -10.44 -4.80 -8.35
N VAL A 81 -10.10 -4.44 -9.60
CA VAL A 81 -11.08 -4.16 -10.66
C VAL A 81 -11.84 -5.41 -11.10
N VAL A 82 -11.15 -6.55 -11.19
CA VAL A 82 -11.80 -7.84 -11.53
C VAL A 82 -12.61 -8.35 -10.35
N GLY A 83 -12.09 -8.25 -9.12
CA GLY A 83 -12.75 -8.65 -7.89
C GLY A 83 -14.06 -7.89 -7.65
N GLU A 84 -14.07 -6.57 -7.82
CA GLU A 84 -15.29 -5.76 -7.77
C GLU A 84 -16.31 -6.20 -8.83
N ARG A 85 -15.85 -6.46 -10.06
CA ARG A 85 -16.74 -6.89 -11.15
C ARG A 85 -17.41 -8.23 -10.84
N LEU A 86 -16.69 -9.18 -10.26
CA LEU A 86 -17.26 -10.47 -9.84
C LEU A 86 -18.24 -10.31 -8.68
N THR A 87 -17.93 -9.45 -7.71
CA THR A 87 -18.80 -9.14 -6.56
C THR A 87 -20.12 -8.54 -7.01
N ILE A 88 -20.11 -7.62 -7.98
CA ILE A 88 -21.31 -7.00 -8.56
C ILE A 88 -22.18 -8.02 -9.31
N ILE A 89 -21.57 -8.99 -10.00
CA ILE A 89 -22.31 -10.03 -10.74
C ILE A 89 -22.97 -11.03 -9.77
N GLN A 90 -22.34 -11.33 -8.63
CA GLN A 90 -22.89 -12.24 -7.62
C GLN A 90 -23.97 -11.60 -6.73
N ALA A 91 -24.00 -10.27 -6.62
CA ALA A 91 -24.99 -9.53 -5.84
C ALA A 91 -26.33 -9.29 -6.56
N ARG A 92 -26.53 -9.85 -7.75
CA ARG A 92 -27.76 -9.78 -8.57
C ARG A 92 -28.46 -11.13 -8.61
#